data_AF-A0A7S3WWD8-F1
#
_entry.id   AF-A0A7S3WWD8-F1
#
_cell.length_a   1.000
_cell.length_b   1.000
_cell.length_c   1.000
_cell.angle_alpha   90.00
_cell.angle_beta   90.00
_cell.angle_gamma   90.00
#
_symmetry.space_group_name_H-M   'P 1'
#
loop_
_entity.id
_entity.type
_entity.pdbx_description
1 polymer ?
#
loop_
_entity_poly.entity_id
_entity_poly.type
_entity_poly.pdbx_seq_one_letter_code
_entity_poly.pdbx_strand_id
1 'polypeptide(L)'
;ALTTHLVDQELSMDLGLSPLEVVLSADKRTHALRQEAQDLERVCGEATSEAAVRSASARLCEIYEELNAAGAEAESLQRTRAMALLKGLGFSEASCGAPIVSLSGGWRMRVALATALFLKPRLLMLDEPTNHLDL
;
A
#
# COMPACT_ATOMS: atom_id res chain seq x y z
N ALA A 1 5.40 20.33 -0.85
CA ALA A 1 3.92 20.31 -0.87
C ALA A 1 3.43 19.80 0.49
N LEU A 2 2.47 20.47 1.11
CA LEU A 2 1.78 19.97 2.31
C LEU A 2 0.69 19.00 1.85
N THR A 3 0.77 17.74 2.23
CA THR A 3 -0.31 16.77 1.98
C THR A 3 -1.14 16.67 3.24
N THR A 4 -2.32 17.28 3.23
CA THR A 4 -3.33 17.17 4.30
C THR A 4 -4.24 16.00 3.96
N HIS A 5 -4.24 14.95 4.79
CA HIS A 5 -5.18 13.83 4.69
C HIS A 5 -6.29 14.03 5.74
N LEU A 6 -7.47 14.42 5.29
CA LEU A 6 -8.68 14.37 6.10
C LEU A 6 -9.16 12.92 6.12
N VAL A 7 -9.27 12.29 7.28
CA VAL A 7 -9.89 10.97 7.41
C VAL A 7 -11.40 11.18 7.53
N ASP A 8 -12.04 11.61 6.44
CA ASP A 8 -13.47 11.44 6.29
C ASP A 8 -13.75 9.94 6.12
N GLN A 9 -14.88 9.46 6.64
CA GLN A 9 -15.24 8.05 6.86
C GLN A 9 -15.28 7.10 5.63
N GLU A 10 -14.70 7.45 4.49
CA GLU A 10 -14.63 6.58 3.31
C GLU A 10 -13.21 6.48 2.73
N LEU A 11 -12.29 5.89 3.50
CA LEU A 11 -11.22 5.10 2.87
C LEU A 11 -11.92 3.95 2.15
N SER A 12 -12.18 4.11 0.85
CA SER A 12 -12.73 3.06 -0.01
C SER A 12 -11.71 1.91 -0.09
N MET A 13 -11.77 1.01 0.88
CA MET A 13 -10.95 -0.20 0.93
C MET A 13 -11.65 -1.30 0.13
N ASP A 14 -10.89 -1.97 -0.72
CA ASP A 14 -11.39 -3.19 -1.36
C ASP A 14 -11.57 -4.27 -0.30
N LEU A 15 -12.83 -4.65 -0.06
CA LEU A 15 -13.19 -5.63 0.97
C LEU A 15 -12.74 -7.05 0.62
N GLY A 16 -12.39 -7.31 -0.65
CA GLY A 16 -11.83 -8.58 -1.11
C GLY A 16 -10.36 -8.78 -0.75
N LEU A 17 -9.63 -7.68 -0.50
CA LEU A 17 -8.22 -7.72 -0.12
C LEU A 17 -8.04 -7.99 1.37
N SER A 18 -6.85 -8.44 1.74
CA SER A 18 -6.40 -8.55 3.12
C SER A 18 -5.95 -7.19 3.69
N PRO A 19 -5.94 -7.01 5.03
CA PRO A 19 -5.38 -5.82 5.67
C PRO A 19 -3.96 -5.49 5.20
N LEU A 20 -3.12 -6.51 5.01
CA LEU A 20 -1.74 -6.29 4.57
C LEU A 20 -1.68 -5.74 3.14
N GLU A 21 -2.50 -6.25 2.23
CA GLU A 21 -2.57 -5.78 0.83
C GLU A 21 -3.12 -4.36 0.73
N VAL A 22 -4.14 -4.02 1.53
CA VAL A 22 -4.66 -2.64 1.58
C VAL A 22 -3.62 -1.66 2.11
N VAL A 23 -2.88 -2.02 3.17
CA VAL A 23 -1.83 -1.14 3.70
C VAL A 23 -0.68 -0.98 2.71
N LEU A 24 -0.26 -2.05 2.03
CA LEU A 24 0.81 -2.00 1.03
C LEU A 24 0.43 -1.23 -0.23
N SER A 25 -0.85 -1.20 -0.59
CA SER A 25 -1.38 -0.43 -1.72
C SER A 25 -1.77 1.01 -1.37
N ALA A 26 -1.55 1.44 -0.11
CA ALA A 26 -1.89 2.79 0.36
C ALA A 26 -1.22 3.90 -0.46
N ASP A 27 0.07 3.74 -0.76
CA ASP A 27 0.79 4.64 -1.67
C ASP A 27 0.49 4.26 -3.11
N LYS A 28 -0.64 4.76 -3.61
CA LYS A 28 -1.15 4.44 -4.96
C LYS A 28 -0.13 4.69 -6.06
N ARG A 29 0.70 5.74 -5.94
CA ARG A 29 1.70 6.07 -6.97
C ARG A 29 2.82 5.05 -6.96
N THR A 30 3.42 4.79 -5.80
CA THR A 30 4.51 3.82 -5.70
C THR A 30 4.03 2.41 -6.03
N HIS A 31 2.81 2.04 -5.63
CA HIS A 31 2.21 0.75 -5.97
C HIS A 31 2.02 0.60 -7.48
N ALA A 32 1.43 1.61 -8.16
CA ALA A 32 1.21 1.58 -9.61
C ALA A 32 2.53 1.46 -10.40
N LEU A 33 3.55 2.23 -10.02
CA LEU A 33 4.88 2.17 -10.65
C LEU A 33 5.51 0.76 -10.53
N ARG A 34 5.37 0.11 -9.37
CA ARG A 34 5.89 -1.25 -9.20
C ARG A 34 5.13 -2.29 -10.00
N GLN A 35 3.81 -2.17 -10.07
CA GLN A 35 2.99 -3.07 -10.87
C GLN A 35 3.36 -2.94 -12.36
N GLU A 36 3.53 -1.71 -12.85
CA GLU A 36 4.01 -1.45 -14.21
C GLU A 36 5.41 -2.06 -14.43
N ALA A 37 6.34 -1.92 -13.49
CA ALA A 37 7.66 -2.54 -13.58
C ALA A 37 7.59 -4.07 -13.69
N GLN A 38 6.79 -4.74 -12.85
CA GLN A 38 6.61 -6.19 -12.91
C GLN A 38 6.05 -6.65 -14.26
N ASP A 39 5.08 -5.92 -14.79
CA ASP A 39 4.50 -6.21 -16.11
C ASP A 39 5.54 -6.04 -17.24
N LEU A 40 6.36 -4.99 -17.18
CA LEU A 40 7.42 -4.74 -18.16
C LEU A 40 8.56 -5.76 -18.08
N GLU A 41 8.93 -6.21 -16.89
CA GLU A 41 9.92 -7.28 -16.69
C GLU A 41 9.45 -8.58 -17.33
N ARG A 42 8.17 -8.93 -17.15
CA ARG A 42 7.56 -10.08 -17.83
C ARG A 42 7.58 -9.91 -19.34
N VAL A 43 7.23 -8.72 -19.85
CA VAL A 43 7.32 -8.42 -21.29
C VAL A 43 8.75 -8.58 -21.80
N CYS A 44 9.77 -8.11 -21.08
CA CYS A 44 11.17 -8.28 -21.48
C CYS A 44 11.58 -9.76 -21.54
N GLY A 45 11.10 -10.58 -20.60
CA GLY A 45 11.39 -12.01 -20.55
C GLY A 45 10.69 -12.82 -21.65
N GLU A 46 9.51 -12.38 -22.10
CA GLU A 46 8.67 -13.08 -23.08
C GLU A 46 8.81 -12.55 -24.51
N ALA A 47 9.32 -11.32 -24.69
CA ALA A 47 9.36 -10.66 -25.98
C ALA A 47 10.37 -11.29 -26.95
N THR A 48 9.92 -11.55 -28.18
CA THR A 48 10.75 -11.99 -29.30
C THR A 48 11.29 -10.85 -30.16
N SER A 49 10.76 -9.63 -29.95
CA SER A 49 11.16 -8.42 -30.69
C SER A 49 12.17 -7.61 -29.88
N GLU A 50 13.35 -7.36 -30.44
CA GLU A 50 14.35 -6.48 -29.82
C GLU A 50 13.83 -5.05 -29.59
N ALA A 51 12.95 -4.56 -30.47
CA ALA A 51 12.39 -3.23 -30.32
C ALA A 51 11.47 -3.15 -29.09
N ALA A 52 10.69 -4.22 -28.83
CA ALA A 52 9.84 -4.32 -27.64
C ALA A 52 10.69 -4.40 -26.36
N VAL A 53 11.75 -5.24 -26.37
CA VAL A 53 12.69 -5.34 -25.24
C VAL A 53 13.36 -4.00 -24.95
N ARG A 54 13.87 -3.29 -25.98
CA ARG A 54 14.46 -1.95 -25.80
C ARG A 54 13.47 -0.95 -25.21
N SER A 55 12.25 -0.91 -25.72
CA SER A 55 11.23 0.03 -25.22
C SER A 55 10.85 -0.26 -23.77
N ALA A 56 10.65 -1.54 -23.42
CA ALA A 56 10.30 -1.94 -22.06
C ALA A 56 11.46 -1.69 -21.08
N SER A 57 12.70 -1.98 -21.50
CA SER A 57 13.91 -1.69 -20.70
C SER A 57 14.08 -0.20 -20.43
N ALA A 58 13.84 0.66 -21.44
CA ALA A 58 13.91 2.11 -21.26
C ALA A 58 12.88 2.60 -20.24
N ARG A 59 11.65 2.10 -20.31
CA ARG A 59 10.58 2.44 -19.35
C ARG A 59 10.89 1.93 -17.94
N LEU A 60 11.50 0.75 -17.80
CA LEU A 60 11.95 0.23 -16.51
C LEU A 60 12.97 1.15 -15.85
N CYS A 61 13.96 1.65 -16.59
CA CYS A 61 14.93 2.61 -16.06
C CYS A 61 14.24 3.86 -15.51
N GLU A 62 13.31 4.45 -16.26
CA GLU A 62 12.54 5.63 -15.82
C GLU A 62 11.76 5.35 -14.53
N ILE A 63 11.05 4.21 -14.46
CA ILE A 63 10.28 3.83 -13.28
C ILE A 63 11.18 3.68 -12.05
N TYR A 64 12.33 3.02 -12.20
CA TYR A 64 13.26 2.83 -11.10
C TYR A 64 13.86 4.16 -10.62
N GLU A 65 14.12 5.10 -11.53
CA GLU A 65 14.52 6.47 -11.18
C GLU A 65 13.41 7.21 -10.42
N GLU A 66 12.16 7.13 -10.88
CA GLU A 66 11.00 7.72 -10.19
C GLU A 66 10.80 7.14 -8.79
N LEU A 67 10.90 5.82 -8.64
CA LEU A 67 10.80 5.14 -7.35
C LEU A 67 11.91 5.59 -6.40
N ASN A 68 13.15 5.67 -6.89
CA ASN A 68 14.29 6.13 -6.10
C ASN A 68 14.12 7.61 -5.68
N ALA A 69 13.69 8.48 -6.60
CA ALA A 69 13.44 9.89 -6.31
C ALA A 69 12.30 10.09 -5.29
N ALA A 70 11.30 9.21 -5.28
CA ALA A 70 10.23 9.18 -4.28
C ALA A 70 10.68 8.62 -2.91
N GLY A 71 11.93 8.13 -2.79
CA GLY A 71 12.41 7.46 -1.59
C GLY A 71 11.67 6.15 -1.31
N ALA A 72 11.23 5.46 -2.36
CA ALA A 72 10.52 4.20 -2.24
C ALA A 72 11.43 3.13 -1.63
N GLU A 73 11.06 2.66 -0.44
CA GLU A 73 11.76 1.57 0.25
C GLU A 73 11.66 0.25 -0.52
N ALA A 74 12.57 -0.69 -0.29
CA ALA A 74 12.46 -2.05 -0.83
C ALA A 74 11.15 -2.73 -0.39
N GLU A 75 10.59 -3.61 -1.23
CA GLU A 75 9.30 -4.27 -0.97
C GLU A 75 9.29 -5.06 0.35
N SER A 76 10.39 -5.76 0.65
CA SER A 76 10.56 -6.51 1.91
C SER A 76 10.49 -5.61 3.14
N LEU A 77 11.06 -4.41 3.07
CA LEU A 77 11.04 -3.43 4.16
C LEU A 77 9.64 -2.85 4.33
N GLN A 78 8.96 -2.52 3.24
CA GLN A 78 7.57 -2.06 3.27
C GLN A 78 6.63 -3.09 3.89
N ARG A 79 6.77 -4.36 3.50
CA ARG A 79 6.01 -5.48 4.08
C ARG A 79 6.26 -5.63 5.58
N THR A 80 7.53 -5.53 6.00
CA THR A 80 7.89 -5.60 7.42
C THR A 80 7.25 -4.46 8.21
N ARG A 81 7.29 -3.23 7.68
CA ARG A 81 6.69 -2.05 8.30
C ARG A 81 5.16 -2.14 8.37
N ALA A 82 4.52 -2.55 7.28
CA ALA A 82 3.07 -2.75 7.22
C ALA A 82 2.60 -3.80 8.24
N MET A 83 3.31 -4.93 8.32
CA MET A 83 3.03 -5.97 9.32
C MET A 83 3.25 -5.46 10.75
N ALA A 84 4.30 -4.68 11.00
CA ALA A 84 4.55 -4.08 12.32
C ALA A 84 3.43 -3.11 12.74
N LEU A 85 2.94 -2.27 11.82
CA LEU A 85 1.81 -1.37 12.08
C LEU A 85 0.52 -2.14 12.41
N LEU A 86 0.18 -3.14 11.60
CA LEU A 86 -1.00 -3.98 11.82
C LEU A 86 -0.91 -4.73 13.16
N LYS A 87 0.25 -5.33 13.49
CA LYS A 87 0.47 -5.96 14.79
C LYS A 87 0.34 -4.96 15.95
N GLY A 88 0.90 -3.75 15.80
CA GLY A 88 0.77 -2.67 16.79
C GLY A 88 -0.68 -2.20 17.01
N LEU A 89 -1.55 -2.40 16.02
CA LEU A 89 -2.99 -2.12 16.11
C LEU A 89 -3.82 -3.33 16.56
N GLY A 90 -3.17 -4.43 16.96
CA GLY A 90 -3.79 -5.61 17.55
C GLY A 90 -4.12 -6.74 16.57
N PHE A 91 -3.75 -6.64 15.29
CA PHE A 91 -3.99 -7.72 14.33
C PHE A 91 -3.12 -8.94 14.64
N SER A 92 -3.73 -10.12 14.62
CA SER A 92 -3.03 -11.41 14.59
C SER A 92 -2.49 -11.69 13.17
N GLU A 93 -1.50 -12.58 13.06
CA GLU A 93 -0.96 -13.00 11.76
C GLU A 93 -2.05 -13.59 10.85
N ALA A 94 -2.98 -14.37 11.41
CA ALA A 94 -4.11 -14.93 10.67
C ALA A 94 -5.03 -13.83 10.12
N SER A 95 -5.37 -12.82 10.94
CA SER A 95 -6.22 -11.71 10.50
C SER A 95 -5.55 -10.78 9.49
N CYS A 96 -4.21 -10.70 9.47
CA CYS A 96 -3.49 -9.89 8.48
C CYS A 96 -3.64 -10.41 7.04
N GLY A 97 -3.89 -11.71 6.87
CA GLY A 97 -4.07 -12.36 5.57
C GLY A 97 -5.53 -12.68 5.22
N ALA A 98 -6.47 -12.47 6.15
CA ALA A 98 -7.89 -12.72 5.91
C ALA A 98 -8.53 -11.56 5.13
N PRO A 99 -9.52 -11.81 4.24
CA PRO A 99 -10.23 -10.76 3.54
C PRO A 99 -10.93 -9.77 4.49
N ILE A 100 -10.86 -8.47 4.18
CA ILE A 100 -11.42 -7.40 5.02
C ILE A 100 -12.94 -7.53 5.19
N VAL A 101 -13.66 -8.09 4.22
CA VAL A 101 -15.09 -8.37 4.32
C VAL A 101 -15.45 -9.22 5.54
N SER A 102 -14.53 -10.06 6.02
CA SER A 102 -14.71 -10.91 7.21
C SER A 102 -14.53 -10.17 8.53
N LEU A 103 -14.00 -8.94 8.51
CA LEU A 103 -13.69 -8.16 9.69
C LEU A 103 -14.90 -7.34 10.17
N SER A 104 -15.00 -7.13 11.48
CA SER A 104 -15.99 -6.22 12.06
C SER A 104 -15.71 -4.76 11.66
N GLY A 105 -16.70 -3.87 11.82
CA GLY A 105 -16.53 -2.44 11.50
C GLY A 105 -15.36 -1.79 12.24
N GLY A 106 -15.16 -2.11 13.54
CA GLY A 106 -14.03 -1.60 14.32
C GLY A 106 -12.68 -2.07 13.79
N TRP A 107 -12.58 -3.33 13.34
CA TRP A 107 -11.38 -3.84 12.69
C TRP A 107 -11.11 -3.15 11.34
N ARG A 108 -12.14 -2.88 10.55
CA ARG A 108 -12.00 -2.10 9.30
C ARG A 108 -11.49 -0.69 9.59
N MET A 109 -11.98 -0.03 10.64
CA MET A 109 -11.45 1.27 11.07
C MET A 109 -9.96 1.19 11.45
N ARG A 110 -9.53 0.11 12.12
CA ARG A 110 -8.11 -0.11 12.41
C ARG A 110 -7.27 -0.35 11.14
N VAL A 111 -7.80 -1.01 10.10
CA VAL A 111 -7.11 -1.10 8.79
C VAL A 111 -6.98 0.29 8.16
N ALA A 112 -8.04 1.10 8.19
CA ALA A 112 -8.01 2.47 7.67
C ALA A 112 -6.95 3.32 8.39
N LEU A 113 -6.86 3.20 9.73
CA LEU A 113 -5.82 3.85 10.52
C LEU A 113 -4.42 3.34 10.16
N ALA A 114 -4.21 2.03 10.02
CA ALA A 114 -2.94 1.45 9.60
C ALA A 114 -2.49 2.01 8.23
N THR A 115 -3.45 2.11 7.30
CA THR A 115 -3.26 2.64 5.94
C THR A 115 -2.82 4.10 5.99
N ALA A 116 -3.49 4.92 6.80
CA ALA A 116 -3.13 6.32 6.99
C ALA A 116 -1.74 6.48 7.62
N LEU A 117 -1.42 5.70 8.65
CA LEU A 117 -0.11 5.74 9.32
C LEU A 117 1.02 5.26 8.41
N PHE A 118 0.75 4.30 7.53
CA PHE A 118 1.74 3.75 6.61
C PHE A 118 2.26 4.79 5.60
N LEU A 119 1.44 5.79 5.24
CA LEU A 119 1.83 6.91 4.38
C LEU A 119 2.77 7.91 5.07
N LYS A 120 3.11 7.71 6.35
CA LYS A 120 3.94 8.62 7.16
C LYS A 120 3.48 10.09 7.06
N PRO A 121 2.18 10.39 7.27
CA PRO A 121 1.66 11.75 7.16
C PRO A 121 2.34 12.65 8.18
N ARG A 122 2.60 13.91 7.80
CA ARG A 122 3.16 14.91 8.72
C ARG A 122 2.14 15.41 9.74
N LEU A 123 0.86 15.34 9.39
CA LEU A 123 -0.28 15.69 10.23
C LEU A 123 -1.40 14.69 9.91
N LEU A 124 -1.92 14.05 10.95
CA LEU A 124 -3.07 13.15 10.88
C LEU A 124 -4.17 13.74 11.77
N MET A 125 -5.33 14.03 11.19
CA MET A 125 -6.51 14.47 11.93
C MET A 125 -7.50 13.31 11.99
N LEU A 126 -7.88 12.93 13.21
CA LEU A 126 -8.88 11.91 13.47
C LEU A 126 -10.05 12.61 14.16
N ASP A 127 -11.25 12.48 13.61
CA ASP A 127 -12.46 12.95 14.27
C ASP A 127 -13.05 11.80 15.12
N GLU A 128 -13.25 12.04 16.42
CA GLU A 128 -13.79 11.08 17.40
C GLU A 128 -13.18 9.65 17.36
N PRO A 129 -11.85 9.48 17.50
CA PRO A 129 -11.19 8.18 17.28
C PRO A 129 -11.54 7.10 18.32
N THR A 130 -12.16 7.44 19.44
CA THR A 130 -12.38 6.51 20.57
C THR A 130 -13.73 5.77 20.53
N ASN A 131 -14.74 6.27 19.78
CA ASN A 131 -16.11 5.73 19.85
C ASN A 131 -16.29 4.31 19.24
N HIS A 132 -15.32 3.82 18.48
CA HIS A 132 -15.37 2.49 17.83
C HIS A 132 -14.16 1.62 18.16
N LEU A 133 -13.34 2.04 19.13
CA LEU A 133 -12.10 1.40 19.52
C LEU A 133 -12.16 0.73 20.90
N ASP A 134 -13.34 0.71 21.54
CA ASP A 134 -13.55 0.01 22.80
C ASP A 134 -13.22 -1.49 22.66
N LEU A 135 -12.31 -1.91 23.55
CA LEU A 135 -11.77 -3.26 23.74
C LEU A 135 -12.79 -4.21 24.34
#